data_AF-A0A9E0PWI4-F1
#
_entry.id   AF-A0A9E0PWI4-F1
#
_cell.length_a   1.000
_cell.length_b   1.000
_cell.length_c   1.000
_cell.angle_alpha   90.00
_cell.angle_beta   90.00
_cell.angle_gamma   90.00
#
_symmetry.space_group_name_H-M   'P 1'
#
loop_
_entity.id
_entity.type
_entity.pdbx_description
1 polymer ?
#
loop_
_entity_poly.entity_id
_entity_poly.type
_entity_poly.pdbx_seq_one_letter_code
_entity_poly.pdbx_strand_id
1 'polypeptide(L)'
;MNLPRLLPPDSSEAELQAFDTTCERLAGFADEINFESIDGFLTALAAGPSLPEPEDWLPAMCGDAFERAFADPEDQAQALRSLQARLQVLRRQLEPEVLLDRPEEMRLLPLMAEYTDEDRQRAVEEVGLKADEAALLQTGVLWAQGFLDGVEAFPEIWVEPTDAIDAEDFGMLVDQVAALALTPGSDEAREHAALYWPEQEPTREDLLAEAFFSVQDLRVYWVDHAPRPATRHVLPAPGRNDPCPCGSGKKYKKCHGAPGTAP
;
A
#
# COMPACT_ATOMS: atom_id res chain seq x y z
N MET A 1 -13.33 14.28 13.39
CA MET A 1 -12.54 15.53 13.39
C MET A 1 -11.86 15.63 12.04
N ASN A 2 -11.81 16.80 11.40
CA ASN A 2 -11.02 16.98 10.17
C ASN A 2 -9.59 17.26 10.62
N LEU A 3 -8.77 16.20 10.73
CA LEU A 3 -7.38 16.31 11.14
C LEU A 3 -6.56 16.87 9.97
N PRO A 4 -5.58 17.75 10.23
CA PRO A 4 -4.65 18.19 9.20
C PRO A 4 -3.92 16.99 8.60
N ARG A 5 -3.69 17.03 7.29
CA ARG A 5 -3.00 15.99 6.53
C ARG A 5 -1.67 16.49 6.02
N LEU A 6 -0.69 15.59 5.94
CA LEU A 6 0.53 15.81 5.20
C LEU A 6 0.20 15.70 3.70
N LEU A 7 0.16 16.85 2.99
CA LEU A 7 -0.21 16.90 1.57
C LEU A 7 1.04 16.78 0.67
N PRO A 8 1.10 15.78 -0.24
CA PRO A 8 2.20 15.66 -1.18
C PRO A 8 2.10 16.75 -2.26
N PRO A 9 3.19 17.49 -2.56
CA PRO A 9 3.18 18.57 -3.56
C PRO A 9 2.92 18.08 -5.00
N ASP A 10 3.07 16.79 -5.22
CA ASP A 10 2.93 16.13 -6.53
C ASP A 10 1.50 15.65 -6.83
N SER A 11 0.52 16.03 -6.01
CA SER A 11 -0.91 15.77 -6.22
C SER A 11 -1.68 17.09 -6.36
N SER A 12 -2.53 17.20 -7.37
CA SER A 12 -3.48 18.30 -7.47
C SER A 12 -4.59 18.17 -6.43
N GLU A 13 -5.20 19.28 -6.03
CA GLU A 13 -6.36 19.31 -5.11
C GLU A 13 -7.51 18.43 -5.62
N ALA A 14 -7.74 18.42 -6.94
CA ALA A 14 -8.76 17.59 -7.57
C ALA A 14 -8.45 16.08 -7.47
N GLU A 15 -7.18 15.68 -7.58
CA GLU A 15 -6.76 14.28 -7.42
C GLU A 15 -6.94 13.82 -5.97
N LEU A 16 -6.55 14.66 -5.00
CA LEU A 16 -6.72 14.37 -3.58
C LEU A 16 -8.21 14.25 -3.20
N GLN A 17 -9.04 15.17 -3.70
CA GLN A 17 -10.48 15.12 -3.47
C GLN A 17 -11.12 13.85 -4.09
N ALA A 18 -10.67 13.45 -5.29
CA ALA A 18 -11.16 12.23 -5.93
C ALA A 18 -10.73 10.97 -5.18
N PHE A 19 -9.49 10.94 -4.68
CA PHE A 19 -8.99 9.87 -3.82
C PHE A 19 -9.80 9.78 -2.52
N ASP A 20 -10.02 10.90 -1.84
CA ASP A 20 -10.82 10.96 -0.61
C ASP A 20 -12.24 10.44 -0.82
N THR A 21 -12.91 10.92 -1.86
CA THR A 21 -14.26 10.48 -2.21
C THR A 21 -14.30 8.96 -2.45
N THR A 22 -13.26 8.41 -3.07
CA THR A 22 -13.15 6.97 -3.31
C THR A 22 -12.97 6.19 -2.00
N CYS A 23 -12.05 6.64 -1.15
CA CYS A 23 -11.78 6.02 0.15
C CYS A 23 -12.98 6.09 1.09
N GLU A 24 -13.69 7.22 1.17
CA GLU A 24 -14.90 7.39 1.98
C GLU A 24 -16.02 6.45 1.53
N ARG A 25 -16.21 6.30 0.21
CA ARG A 25 -17.20 5.37 -0.32
C ARG A 25 -16.83 3.93 -0.01
N LEU A 26 -15.56 3.55 -0.17
CA LEU A 26 -15.07 2.22 0.18
C LEU A 26 -15.25 1.89 1.66
N ALA A 27 -14.92 2.83 2.56
CA ALA A 27 -15.11 2.70 4.00
C ALA A 27 -16.58 2.49 4.41
N GLY A 28 -17.54 2.92 3.57
CA GLY A 28 -18.96 2.64 3.79
C GLY A 28 -19.37 1.17 3.54
N PHE A 29 -18.49 0.34 2.97
CA PHE A 29 -18.77 -1.06 2.62
C PHE A 29 -17.79 -2.07 3.24
N ALA A 30 -16.68 -1.61 3.82
CA ALA A 30 -15.73 -2.38 4.62
C ALA A 30 -15.21 -1.49 5.76
N ASP A 31 -15.47 -1.91 7.00
CA ASP A 31 -15.20 -1.11 8.20
C ASP A 31 -13.70 -1.05 8.52
N GLU A 32 -12.90 -1.97 7.97
CA GLU A 32 -11.47 -2.09 8.20
C GLU A 32 -10.63 -1.17 7.29
N ILE A 33 -11.22 -0.60 6.23
CA ILE A 33 -10.50 0.24 5.27
C ILE A 33 -10.79 1.72 5.45
N ASN A 34 -9.73 2.53 5.37
CA ASN A 34 -9.80 3.98 5.40
C ASN A 34 -8.73 4.56 4.48
N PHE A 35 -8.69 5.89 4.32
CA PHE A 35 -7.75 6.51 3.38
C PHE A 35 -6.28 6.27 3.77
N GLU A 36 -5.96 6.12 5.06
CA GLU A 36 -4.60 5.87 5.54
C GLU A 36 -4.16 4.44 5.21
N SER A 37 -5.01 3.44 5.49
CA SER A 37 -4.70 2.05 5.16
C SER A 37 -4.67 1.81 3.65
N ILE A 38 -5.55 2.46 2.87
CA ILE A 38 -5.47 2.43 1.41
C ILE A 38 -4.16 3.05 0.92
N ASP A 39 -3.74 4.19 1.47
CA ASP A 39 -2.46 4.81 1.10
C ASP A 39 -1.26 3.93 1.46
N GLY A 40 -1.29 3.28 2.62
CA GLY A 40 -0.31 2.29 3.05
C GLY A 40 -0.19 1.12 2.08
N PHE A 41 -1.34 0.53 1.72
CA PHE A 41 -1.40 -0.58 0.76
C PHE A 41 -0.85 -0.18 -0.60
N LEU A 42 -1.26 0.99 -1.11
CA LEU A 42 -0.72 1.54 -2.36
C LEU A 42 0.79 1.84 -2.25
N THR A 43 1.28 2.19 -1.07
CA THR A 43 2.71 2.41 -0.84
C THR A 43 3.49 1.10 -0.92
N ALA A 44 2.96 0.00 -0.37
CA ALA A 44 3.56 -1.33 -0.56
C ALA A 44 3.61 -1.69 -2.06
N LEU A 45 2.50 -1.51 -2.80
CA LEU A 45 2.51 -1.74 -4.26
C LEU A 45 3.56 -0.90 -5.01
N ALA A 46 3.81 0.33 -4.56
CA ALA A 46 4.81 1.23 -5.15
C ALA A 46 6.24 0.85 -4.77
N ALA A 47 6.47 0.38 -3.54
CA ALA A 47 7.77 0.00 -3.02
C ALA A 47 8.25 -1.37 -3.53
N GLY A 48 7.32 -2.29 -3.81
CA GLY A 48 7.63 -3.64 -4.26
C GLY A 48 8.43 -3.72 -5.57
N PRO A 49 9.05 -4.89 -5.85
CA PRO A 49 9.88 -5.09 -7.04
C PRO A 49 9.07 -5.11 -8.34
N SER A 50 7.78 -5.46 -8.26
CA SER A 50 6.86 -5.47 -9.39
C SER A 50 5.46 -5.06 -8.94
N LEU A 51 4.71 -4.43 -9.85
CA LEU A 51 3.34 -3.97 -9.60
C LEU A 51 2.34 -5.03 -10.12
N PRO A 52 1.49 -5.63 -9.26
CA PRO A 52 0.34 -6.44 -9.68
C PRO A 52 -0.63 -5.66 -10.59
N GLU A 53 -1.42 -6.37 -11.37
CA GLU A 53 -2.49 -5.74 -12.16
C GLU A 53 -3.65 -5.29 -11.25
N PRO A 54 -4.43 -4.26 -11.64
CA PRO A 54 -5.59 -3.81 -10.87
C PRO A 54 -6.61 -4.88 -10.53
N GLU A 55 -6.77 -5.88 -11.39
CA GLU A 55 -7.66 -7.02 -11.15
C GLU A 55 -7.20 -7.92 -9.99
N ASP A 56 -5.91 -7.90 -9.66
CA ASP A 56 -5.33 -8.68 -8.56
C ASP A 56 -5.29 -7.87 -7.26
N TRP A 57 -4.82 -6.62 -7.30
CA TRP A 57 -4.63 -5.82 -6.06
C TRP A 57 -5.88 -5.16 -5.53
N LEU A 58 -6.87 -4.86 -6.36
CA LEU A 58 -8.09 -4.23 -5.88
C LEU A 58 -8.91 -5.16 -4.97
N PRO A 59 -9.15 -6.44 -5.33
CA PRO A 59 -9.81 -7.38 -4.42
C PRO A 59 -8.95 -7.75 -3.21
N ALA A 60 -7.62 -7.77 -3.33
CA ALA A 60 -6.74 -8.02 -2.20
C ALA A 60 -6.84 -6.90 -1.15
N MET A 61 -6.96 -5.64 -1.60
CA MET A 61 -7.05 -4.47 -0.72
C MET A 61 -8.41 -4.33 -0.04
N CYS A 62 -9.52 -4.62 -0.74
CA CYS A 62 -10.86 -4.26 -0.25
C CYS A 62 -11.94 -5.32 -0.47
N GLY A 63 -11.56 -6.55 -0.85
CA GLY A 63 -12.49 -7.64 -1.11
C GLY A 63 -13.53 -7.28 -2.18
N ASP A 64 -14.82 -7.44 -1.84
CA ASP A 64 -15.94 -7.09 -2.70
C ASP A 64 -16.43 -5.64 -2.53
N ALA A 65 -15.81 -4.85 -1.65
CA ALA A 65 -16.27 -3.51 -1.29
C ALA A 65 -16.26 -2.57 -2.50
N PHE A 66 -15.27 -2.70 -3.40
CA PHE A 66 -15.22 -1.88 -4.62
C PHE A 66 -16.44 -2.09 -5.52
N GLU A 67 -16.81 -3.35 -5.80
CA GLU A 67 -17.97 -3.66 -6.64
C GLU A 67 -19.29 -3.20 -6.00
N ARG A 68 -19.37 -3.26 -4.67
CA ARG A 68 -20.55 -2.82 -3.91
C ARG A 68 -20.64 -1.30 -3.80
N ALA A 69 -19.50 -0.62 -3.66
CA ALA A 69 -19.43 0.83 -3.52
C ALA A 69 -19.67 1.55 -4.85
N PHE A 70 -19.24 0.98 -5.98
CA PHE A 70 -19.28 1.61 -7.30
C PHE A 70 -20.14 0.77 -8.27
N ALA A 71 -21.38 1.22 -8.49
CA ALA A 71 -22.44 0.41 -9.10
C ALA A 71 -22.44 0.38 -10.64
N ASP A 72 -21.87 1.40 -11.30
CA ASP A 72 -21.81 1.48 -12.76
C ASP A 72 -20.37 1.52 -13.30
N PRO A 73 -20.14 1.15 -14.57
CA PRO A 73 -18.78 1.05 -15.12
C PRO A 73 -18.02 2.38 -15.20
N GLU A 74 -18.72 3.51 -15.33
CA GLU A 74 -18.06 4.82 -15.41
C GLU A 74 -17.54 5.24 -14.04
N ASP A 75 -18.35 5.01 -13.01
CA ASP A 75 -18.03 5.25 -11.60
C ASP A 75 -16.90 4.35 -11.11
N GLN A 76 -16.94 3.05 -11.44
CA GLN A 76 -15.82 2.12 -11.19
C GLN A 76 -14.54 2.61 -11.88
N ALA A 77 -14.62 3.02 -13.14
CA ALA A 77 -13.46 3.51 -13.86
C ALA A 77 -12.92 4.81 -13.25
N GLN A 78 -13.77 5.69 -12.71
CA GLN A 78 -13.36 6.92 -12.04
C GLN A 78 -12.66 6.62 -10.70
N ALA A 79 -13.23 5.74 -9.87
CA ALA A 79 -12.66 5.33 -8.60
C ALA A 79 -11.29 4.65 -8.78
N LEU A 80 -11.19 3.74 -9.76
CA LEU A 80 -9.93 3.10 -10.09
C LEU A 80 -8.89 4.13 -10.58
N ARG A 81 -9.29 5.10 -11.41
CA ARG A 81 -8.40 6.18 -11.85
C ARG A 81 -7.84 6.99 -10.68
N SER A 82 -8.63 7.30 -9.65
CA SER A 82 -8.12 8.02 -8.48
C SER A 82 -7.13 7.20 -7.64
N LEU A 83 -7.39 5.91 -7.43
CA LEU A 83 -6.44 5.02 -6.74
C LEU A 83 -5.13 4.91 -7.53
N GLN A 84 -5.23 4.72 -8.85
CA GLN A 84 -4.06 4.66 -9.74
C GLN A 84 -3.29 5.98 -9.80
N ALA A 85 -3.97 7.12 -9.77
CA ALA A 85 -3.32 8.43 -9.72
C ALA A 85 -2.50 8.59 -8.44
N ARG A 86 -3.04 8.17 -7.28
CA ARG A 86 -2.30 8.19 -6.03
C ARG A 86 -1.11 7.22 -6.05
N LEU A 87 -1.30 6.00 -6.54
CA LEU A 87 -0.21 5.04 -6.73
C LEU A 87 0.91 5.59 -7.62
N GLN A 88 0.58 6.32 -8.70
CA GLN A 88 1.57 6.95 -9.57
C GLN A 88 2.38 8.04 -8.85
N VAL A 89 1.77 8.79 -7.93
CA VAL A 89 2.49 9.77 -7.09
C VAL A 89 3.52 9.04 -6.22
N LEU A 90 3.08 8.00 -5.51
CA LEU A 90 3.96 7.19 -4.64
C LEU A 90 5.12 6.59 -5.42
N ARG A 91 4.87 6.06 -6.62
CA ARG A 91 5.92 5.53 -7.51
C ARG A 91 6.93 6.59 -7.96
N ARG A 92 6.52 7.85 -8.16
CA ARG A 92 7.45 8.96 -8.47
C ARG A 92 8.29 9.37 -7.27
N GLN A 93 7.72 9.30 -6.07
CA GLN A 93 8.46 9.54 -4.82
C GLN A 93 9.51 8.44 -4.59
N LEU A 94 9.15 7.20 -4.95
CA LEU A 94 9.96 5.98 -4.85
C LEU A 94 10.66 5.61 -6.18
N GLU A 95 11.10 6.59 -6.97
CA GLU A 95 11.89 6.32 -8.18
C GLU A 95 13.33 5.94 -7.78
N PRO A 96 13.81 4.70 -8.03
CA PRO A 96 15.08 4.24 -7.47
C PRO A 96 16.29 5.07 -7.90
N GLU A 97 16.34 5.54 -9.15
CA GLU A 97 17.46 6.38 -9.62
C GLU A 97 17.58 7.67 -8.79
N VAL A 98 16.45 8.28 -8.43
CA VAL A 98 16.43 9.52 -7.65
C VAL A 98 16.77 9.26 -6.18
N LEU A 99 16.31 8.13 -5.62
CA LEU A 99 16.64 7.72 -4.26
C LEU A 99 18.14 7.43 -4.12
N LEU A 100 18.75 6.75 -5.09
CA LEU A 100 20.19 6.48 -5.14
C LEU A 100 21.02 7.77 -5.26
N ASP A 101 20.54 8.76 -6.02
CA ASP A 101 21.21 10.05 -6.18
C ASP A 101 21.12 10.92 -4.91
N ARG A 102 20.09 10.75 -4.09
CA ARG A 102 19.79 11.58 -2.91
C ARG A 102 19.22 10.75 -1.73
N PRO A 103 20.02 9.84 -1.15
CA PRO A 103 19.53 8.90 -0.13
C PRO A 103 19.08 9.58 1.17
N GLU A 104 19.68 10.73 1.51
CA GLU A 104 19.35 11.51 2.71
C GLU A 104 18.06 12.36 2.56
N GLU A 105 17.47 12.43 1.36
CA GLU A 105 16.26 13.22 1.09
C GLU A 105 15.03 12.37 1.43
N MET A 106 14.23 12.82 2.41
CA MET A 106 12.90 12.26 2.65
C MET A 106 11.96 12.68 1.51
N ARG A 107 11.61 11.74 0.62
CA ARG A 107 10.76 11.96 -0.55
C ARG A 107 9.40 11.33 -0.43
N LEU A 108 9.30 10.21 0.30
CA LEU A 108 8.03 9.56 0.57
C LEU A 108 7.17 10.48 1.44
N LEU A 109 5.98 10.81 0.94
CA LEU A 109 4.98 11.63 1.62
C LEU A 109 3.64 10.89 1.61
N PRO A 110 3.41 10.01 2.60
CA PRO A 110 2.19 9.25 2.67
C PRO A 110 1.01 10.09 3.17
N LEU A 111 -0.20 9.72 2.78
CA LEU A 111 -1.43 10.37 3.24
C LEU A 111 -1.86 9.72 4.55
N MET A 112 -1.70 10.45 5.65
CA MET A 112 -2.13 10.02 6.98
C MET A 112 -2.78 11.16 7.76
N ALA A 113 -3.56 10.79 8.77
CA ALA A 113 -4.08 11.74 9.75
C ALA A 113 -3.00 12.02 10.80
N GLU A 114 -2.81 13.29 11.12
CA GLU A 114 -1.94 13.70 12.23
C GLU A 114 -2.73 13.67 13.54
N TYR A 115 -2.17 13.01 14.56
CA TYR A 115 -2.74 12.95 15.91
C TYR A 115 -1.80 13.64 16.90
N THR A 116 -2.09 14.90 17.20
CA THR A 116 -1.35 15.67 18.21
C THR A 116 -1.81 15.33 19.63
N ASP A 117 -1.05 15.76 20.64
CA ASP A 117 -1.49 15.70 22.04
C ASP A 117 -2.81 16.46 22.25
N GLU A 118 -3.01 17.57 21.55
CA GLU A 118 -4.24 18.35 21.61
C GLU A 118 -5.44 17.57 21.04
N ASP A 119 -5.25 16.84 19.93
CA ASP A 119 -6.30 16.01 19.34
C ASP A 119 -6.71 14.86 20.26
N ARG A 120 -5.74 14.21 20.91
CA ARG A 120 -6.01 13.17 21.93
C ARG A 120 -6.75 13.75 23.12
N GLN A 121 -6.36 14.91 23.60
CA GLN A 121 -7.05 15.58 24.71
C GLN A 121 -8.50 15.92 24.33
N ARG A 122 -8.73 16.44 23.12
CA ARG A 122 -10.07 16.72 22.61
C ARG A 122 -10.91 15.47 22.42
N ALA A 123 -10.32 14.34 22.01
CA ALA A 123 -11.02 13.07 21.95
C ALA A 123 -11.56 12.64 23.34
N VAL A 124 -10.80 12.88 24.41
CA VAL A 124 -11.26 12.61 25.78
C VAL A 124 -12.34 13.60 26.22
N GLU A 125 -12.11 14.90 26.04
CA GLU A 125 -12.98 15.96 26.58
C GLU A 125 -14.27 16.16 25.80
N GLU A 126 -14.20 16.16 24.46
CA GLU A 126 -15.32 16.48 23.57
C GLU A 126 -16.06 15.23 23.08
N VAL A 127 -15.32 14.16 22.76
CA VAL A 127 -15.88 12.92 22.20
C VAL A 127 -16.21 11.89 23.30
N GLY A 128 -15.59 12.03 24.48
CA GLY A 128 -15.81 11.13 25.61
C GLY A 128 -15.07 9.79 25.49
N LEU A 129 -14.00 9.73 24.69
CA LEU A 129 -13.11 8.58 24.64
C LEU A 129 -12.41 8.38 25.99
N LYS A 130 -12.13 7.14 26.37
CA LYS A 130 -11.30 6.92 27.57
C LYS A 130 -9.86 7.36 27.29
N ALA A 131 -9.14 7.78 28.33
CA ALA A 131 -7.76 8.26 28.19
C ALA A 131 -6.80 7.19 27.65
N ASP A 132 -6.99 5.93 28.03
CA ASP A 132 -6.25 4.78 27.51
C ASP A 132 -6.58 4.51 26.04
N GLU A 133 -7.84 4.64 25.62
CA GLU A 133 -8.25 4.53 24.21
C GLU A 133 -7.70 5.69 23.38
N ALA A 134 -7.72 6.92 23.90
CA ALA A 134 -7.16 8.09 23.22
C ALA A 134 -5.64 8.00 23.06
N ALA A 135 -4.93 7.37 24.00
CA ALA A 135 -3.48 7.14 23.89
C ALA A 135 -3.10 6.23 22.72
N LEU A 136 -4.04 5.40 22.21
CA LEU A 136 -3.82 4.55 21.04
C LEU A 136 -3.93 5.32 19.71
N LEU A 137 -4.42 6.56 19.72
CA LEU A 137 -4.48 7.42 18.53
C LEU A 137 -3.08 7.95 18.19
N GLN A 138 -2.37 7.19 17.36
CA GLN A 138 -1.00 7.45 16.93
C GLN A 138 -0.94 7.65 15.41
N THR A 139 -0.31 8.74 14.98
CA THR A 139 -0.08 9.09 13.56
C THR A 139 0.61 7.94 12.82
N GLY A 140 0.03 7.43 11.74
CA GLY A 140 0.66 6.42 10.88
C GLY A 140 0.41 4.96 11.25
N VAL A 141 -0.35 4.64 12.31
CA VAL A 141 -0.72 3.25 12.65
C VAL A 141 -1.48 2.60 11.49
N LEU A 142 -2.55 3.25 11.03
CA LEU A 142 -3.43 2.72 9.98
C LEU A 142 -2.72 2.63 8.63
N TRP A 143 -1.82 3.59 8.37
CA TRP A 143 -0.95 3.55 7.19
C TRP A 143 0.00 2.35 7.22
N ALA A 144 0.68 2.12 8.34
CA ALA A 144 1.60 1.00 8.48
C ALA A 144 0.88 -0.36 8.37
N GLN A 145 -0.31 -0.48 8.95
CA GLN A 145 -1.16 -1.66 8.77
C GLN A 145 -1.49 -1.91 7.30
N GLY A 146 -1.95 -0.88 6.58
CA GLY A 146 -2.21 -1.00 5.14
C GLY A 146 -0.97 -1.39 4.34
N PHE A 147 0.22 -0.88 4.69
CA PHE A 147 1.47 -1.28 4.06
C PHE A 147 1.75 -2.77 4.29
N LEU A 148 1.65 -3.25 5.53
CA LEU A 148 1.86 -4.66 5.87
C LEU A 148 0.83 -5.56 5.18
N ASP A 149 -0.45 -5.16 5.13
CA ASP A 149 -1.49 -5.87 4.38
C ASP A 149 -1.10 -6.01 2.89
N GLY A 150 -0.51 -4.97 2.30
CA GLY A 150 -0.02 -4.99 0.93
C GLY A 150 1.20 -5.89 0.73
N VAL A 151 2.06 -6.03 1.73
CA VAL A 151 3.19 -6.99 1.72
C VAL A 151 2.64 -8.43 1.82
N GLU A 152 1.76 -8.69 2.77
CA GLU A 152 1.16 -10.00 3.02
C GLU A 152 0.26 -10.49 1.88
N ALA A 153 -0.39 -9.57 1.16
CA ALA A 153 -1.25 -9.89 0.03
C ALA A 153 -0.50 -10.50 -1.16
N PHE A 154 0.81 -10.25 -1.29
CA PHE A 154 1.62 -10.67 -2.45
C PHE A 154 2.93 -11.35 -2.02
N PRO A 155 2.88 -12.50 -1.33
CA PRO A 155 4.07 -13.20 -0.86
C PRO A 155 4.99 -13.68 -1.99
N GLU A 156 4.45 -13.84 -3.21
CA GLU A 156 5.23 -14.16 -4.41
C GLU A 156 5.99 -12.97 -5.00
N ILE A 157 5.65 -11.75 -4.60
CA ILE A 157 6.34 -10.52 -4.98
C ILE A 157 7.33 -10.12 -3.88
N TRP A 158 6.90 -10.19 -2.63
CA TRP A 158 7.69 -9.90 -1.43
C TRP A 158 8.47 -11.12 -0.96
N VAL A 159 9.23 -11.71 -1.88
CA VAL A 159 10.02 -12.91 -1.59
C VAL A 159 11.21 -12.53 -0.71
N GLU A 160 11.23 -13.08 0.51
CA GLU A 160 12.34 -12.93 1.42
C GLU A 160 13.63 -13.51 0.80
N PRO A 161 14.77 -12.80 0.93
CA PRO A 161 16.05 -13.28 0.43
C PRO A 161 16.49 -14.57 1.13
N THR A 162 17.21 -15.43 0.40
CA THR A 162 17.74 -16.68 0.99
C THR A 162 19.13 -16.51 1.61
N ASP A 163 19.86 -15.46 1.23
CA ASP A 163 21.14 -15.13 1.87
C ASP A 163 20.86 -14.52 3.25
N ALA A 164 21.61 -14.94 4.26
CA ALA A 164 21.34 -14.56 5.64
C ALA A 164 21.52 -13.05 5.89
N ILE A 165 22.46 -12.41 5.20
CA ILE A 165 22.72 -10.97 5.35
C ILE A 165 21.57 -10.19 4.70
N ASP A 166 21.24 -10.53 3.45
CA ASP A 166 20.16 -9.87 2.73
C ASP A 166 18.79 -10.08 3.41
N ALA A 167 18.56 -11.24 4.02
CA ALA A 167 17.35 -11.53 4.79
C ALA A 167 17.27 -10.69 6.08
N GLU A 168 18.40 -10.52 6.78
CA GLU A 168 18.48 -9.65 7.96
C GLU A 168 18.20 -8.19 7.60
N ASP A 169 18.82 -7.68 6.52
CA ASP A 169 18.59 -6.32 6.03
C ASP A 169 17.12 -6.12 5.60
N PHE A 170 16.57 -7.06 4.83
CA PHE A 170 15.16 -7.01 4.41
C PHE A 170 14.21 -7.01 5.62
N GLY A 171 14.43 -7.91 6.58
CA GLY A 171 13.64 -8.01 7.80
C GLY A 171 13.69 -6.73 8.62
N MET A 172 14.89 -6.16 8.79
CA MET A 172 15.07 -4.88 9.49
C MET A 172 14.25 -3.75 8.85
N LEU A 173 14.24 -3.65 7.52
CA LEU A 173 13.50 -2.59 6.83
C LEU A 173 11.98 -2.73 7.02
N VAL A 174 11.46 -3.96 6.96
CA VAL A 174 10.03 -4.24 7.21
C VAL A 174 9.68 -3.99 8.68
N ASP A 175 10.56 -4.35 9.61
CA ASP A 175 10.38 -4.13 11.05
C ASP A 175 10.23 -2.64 11.39
N GLN A 176 10.95 -1.73 10.73
CA GLN A 176 10.80 -0.29 10.96
C GLN A 176 9.40 0.21 10.58
N VAL A 177 8.80 -0.33 9.52
CA VAL A 177 7.42 0.00 9.15
C VAL A 177 6.44 -0.60 10.16
N ALA A 178 6.65 -1.87 10.55
CA ALA A 178 5.81 -2.55 11.53
C ALA A 178 5.83 -1.87 12.91
N ALA A 179 6.94 -1.22 13.28
CA ALA A 179 7.08 -0.45 14.51
C ALA A 179 5.97 0.60 14.69
N LEU A 180 5.51 1.20 13.59
CA LEU A 180 4.43 2.19 13.64
C LEU A 180 3.10 1.62 14.08
N ALA A 181 2.85 0.32 13.89
CA ALA A 181 1.62 -0.36 14.27
C ALA A 181 1.69 -0.98 15.68
N LEU A 182 2.85 -0.96 16.35
CA LEU A 182 3.01 -1.47 17.70
C LEU A 182 2.26 -0.59 18.71
N THR A 183 1.62 -1.24 19.68
CA THR A 183 0.91 -0.53 20.76
C THR A 183 1.92 0.14 21.70
N PRO A 184 1.82 1.45 21.96
CA PRO A 184 2.73 2.14 22.87
C PRO A 184 2.80 1.46 24.25
N GLY A 185 4.01 1.14 24.69
CA GLY A 185 4.25 0.49 25.97
C GLY A 185 3.92 -1.01 26.02
N SER A 186 3.66 -1.67 24.88
CA SER A 186 3.62 -3.14 24.80
C SER A 186 5.02 -3.74 24.94
N ASP A 187 5.11 -5.06 25.12
CA ASP A 187 6.42 -5.74 25.19
C ASP A 187 7.12 -5.69 23.83
N GLU A 188 6.39 -5.84 22.73
CA GLU A 188 6.89 -5.75 21.36
C GLU A 188 7.48 -4.36 21.06
N ALA A 189 6.80 -3.28 21.50
CA ALA A 189 7.33 -1.92 21.34
C ALA A 189 8.64 -1.73 22.12
N ARG A 190 8.77 -2.31 23.32
CA ARG A 190 10.02 -2.26 24.10
C ARG A 190 11.12 -3.08 23.45
N GLU A 191 10.80 -4.24 22.88
CA GLU A 191 11.76 -5.09 22.18
C GLU A 191 12.29 -4.39 20.92
N HIS A 192 11.41 -3.78 20.12
CA HIS A 192 11.81 -2.98 18.97
C HIS A 192 12.72 -1.82 19.38
N ALA A 193 12.33 -1.03 20.39
CA ALA A 193 13.15 0.08 20.88
C ALA A 193 14.51 -0.39 21.41
N ALA A 194 14.57 -1.51 22.13
CA ALA A 194 15.83 -2.06 22.64
C ALA A 194 16.78 -2.53 21.53
N LEU A 195 16.23 -2.99 20.40
CA LEU A 195 17.00 -3.48 19.26
C LEU A 195 17.54 -2.33 18.40
N TYR A 196 16.67 -1.39 18.01
CA TYR A 196 17.00 -0.35 17.02
C TYR A 196 17.37 1.00 17.64
N TRP A 197 17.00 1.24 18.91
CA TRP A 197 17.19 2.51 19.60
C TRP A 197 17.87 2.34 20.98
N PRO A 198 19.06 1.72 21.05
CA PRO A 198 19.68 1.34 22.32
C PRO A 198 20.11 2.55 23.19
N GLU A 199 20.26 3.73 22.59
CA GLU A 199 20.74 4.93 23.28
C GLU A 199 19.60 5.79 23.86
N GLN A 200 18.41 5.77 23.25
CA GLN A 200 17.28 6.60 23.65
C GLN A 200 15.95 5.99 23.19
N GLU A 201 14.88 6.24 23.93
CA GLU A 201 13.53 5.87 23.47
C GLU A 201 13.12 6.76 22.28
N PRO A 202 12.68 6.19 21.14
CA PRO A 202 12.32 6.97 19.97
C PRO A 202 11.02 7.75 20.20
N THR A 203 10.97 8.96 19.66
CA THR A 203 9.70 9.69 19.53
C THR A 203 8.86 9.13 18.39
N ARG A 204 7.59 9.55 18.29
CA ARG A 204 6.76 9.15 17.15
C ARG A 204 7.29 9.71 15.82
N GLU A 205 7.89 10.90 15.84
CA GLU A 205 8.52 11.51 14.66
C GLU A 205 9.74 10.69 14.21
N ASP A 206 10.55 10.20 15.16
CA ASP A 206 11.68 9.33 14.87
C ASP A 206 11.23 8.01 14.21
N LEU A 207 10.20 7.35 14.77
CA LEU A 207 9.65 6.13 14.18
C LEU A 207 9.06 6.36 12.78
N LEU A 208 8.40 7.50 12.56
CA LEU A 208 7.87 7.86 11.23
C LEU A 208 8.99 8.07 10.23
N ALA A 209 10.06 8.77 10.63
CA ALA A 209 11.22 8.99 9.79
C ALA A 209 11.90 7.67 9.40
N GLU A 210 12.17 6.79 10.37
CA GLU A 210 12.79 5.48 10.09
C GLU A 210 11.92 4.59 9.20
N ALA A 211 10.60 4.56 9.44
CA ALA A 211 9.68 3.80 8.60
C ALA A 211 9.71 4.30 7.14
N PHE A 212 9.70 5.62 6.93
CA PHE A 212 9.67 6.17 5.57
C PHE A 212 11.00 6.00 4.84
N PHE A 213 12.13 6.21 5.52
CA PHE A 213 13.44 5.89 4.96
C PHE A 213 13.55 4.40 4.64
N SER A 214 13.04 3.52 5.52
CA SER A 214 13.05 2.08 5.28
C SER A 214 12.22 1.68 4.06
N VAL A 215 11.10 2.35 3.77
CA VAL A 215 10.35 2.12 2.52
C VAL A 215 11.14 2.58 1.29
N GLN A 216 11.87 3.69 1.37
CA GLN A 216 12.76 4.13 0.30
C GLN A 216 13.90 3.13 0.08
N ASP A 217 14.49 2.62 1.17
CA ASP A 217 15.55 1.64 1.12
C ASP A 217 15.05 0.28 0.62
N LEU A 218 13.83 -0.15 0.97
CA LEU A 218 13.19 -1.31 0.36
C LEU A 218 13.06 -1.15 -1.15
N ARG A 219 12.68 0.05 -1.61
CA ARG A 219 12.58 0.31 -3.04
C ARG A 219 13.94 0.22 -3.75
N VAL A 220 15.00 0.74 -3.12
CA VAL A 220 16.37 0.68 -3.63
C VAL A 220 16.90 -0.75 -3.57
N TYR A 221 16.61 -1.49 -2.51
CA TYR A 221 17.00 -2.88 -2.30
C TYR A 221 16.62 -3.75 -3.51
N TRP A 222 15.42 -3.56 -4.06
CA TRP A 222 14.96 -4.30 -5.22
C TRP A 222 15.72 -4.00 -6.52
N VAL A 223 16.50 -2.91 -6.62
CA VAL A 223 17.33 -2.65 -7.82
C VAL A 223 18.33 -3.77 -8.06
N ASP A 224 18.96 -4.25 -6.99
CA ASP A 224 19.97 -5.31 -7.04
C ASP A 224 19.37 -6.71 -6.76
N HIS A 225 18.21 -6.77 -6.10
CA HIS A 225 17.63 -8.01 -5.58
C HIS A 225 16.27 -8.39 -6.19
N ALA A 226 15.80 -7.69 -7.23
CA ALA A 226 14.50 -7.97 -7.83
C ALA A 226 14.37 -9.46 -8.21
N PRO A 227 13.33 -10.16 -7.71
CA PRO A 227 13.06 -11.53 -8.12
C PRO A 227 12.88 -11.54 -9.64
N ARG A 228 13.52 -12.51 -10.32
CA ARG A 228 13.32 -12.68 -11.76
C ARG A 228 11.83 -12.93 -11.98
N PRO A 229 11.18 -12.25 -12.96
CA PRO A 229 9.78 -12.44 -13.22
C PRO A 229 9.50 -13.93 -13.36
N ALA A 230 8.62 -14.47 -12.52
CA ALA A 230 8.15 -15.82 -12.69
C ALA A 230 7.62 -15.93 -14.13
N THR A 231 8.10 -16.92 -14.89
CA THR A 231 7.57 -17.14 -16.23
C THR A 231 6.08 -17.39 -16.12
N ARG A 232 5.26 -16.39 -16.48
CA ARG A 232 3.81 -16.52 -16.51
C ARG A 232 3.50 -17.77 -17.33
N HIS A 233 2.92 -18.78 -16.68
CA HIS A 233 2.40 -19.93 -17.39
C HIS A 233 1.20 -19.44 -18.21
N VAL A 234 1.47 -18.95 -19.41
CA VAL A 234 0.43 -18.69 -20.40
C VAL A 234 -0.20 -20.04 -20.65
N LEU A 235 -1.47 -20.20 -20.25
CA LEU A 235 -2.25 -21.36 -20.63
C LEU A 235 -2.06 -21.55 -22.14
N PRO A 236 -1.71 -22.76 -22.60
CA PRO A 236 -1.41 -22.97 -24.01
C PRO A 236 -2.57 -22.42 -24.84
N ALA A 237 -2.24 -21.56 -25.81
CA ALA A 237 -3.24 -20.94 -26.66
C ALA A 237 -4.20 -22.03 -27.17
N PRO A 238 -5.53 -21.83 -27.08
CA PRO A 238 -6.49 -22.86 -27.44
C PRO A 238 -6.20 -23.34 -28.85
N GLY A 239 -6.11 -24.66 -29.01
CA GLY A 239 -5.86 -25.27 -30.29
C GLY A 239 -6.93 -24.83 -31.30
N ARG A 240 -6.58 -24.80 -32.58
CA ARG A 240 -7.46 -24.31 -33.67
C ARG A 240 -8.88 -24.93 -33.64
N ASN A 241 -9.04 -26.13 -33.09
CA ASN A 241 -10.32 -26.83 -33.01
C ASN A 241 -10.96 -26.86 -31.61
N ASP A 242 -10.30 -26.33 -30.59
CA ASP A 242 -10.77 -26.37 -29.19
C ASP A 242 -11.95 -25.42 -28.99
N PRO A 243 -12.75 -25.60 -27.92
CA PRO A 243 -13.79 -24.64 -27.55
C PRO A 243 -13.19 -23.24 -27.39
N CYS A 244 -13.87 -22.25 -27.94
CA CYS A 244 -13.41 -20.86 -27.84
C CYS A 244 -13.58 -20.36 -26.40
N PRO A 245 -12.56 -19.71 -25.80
CA PRO A 245 -12.60 -19.30 -24.39
C PRO A 245 -13.67 -18.24 -24.07
N CYS A 246 -14.22 -17.55 -25.07
CA CYS A 246 -15.31 -16.58 -24.89
C CYS A 246 -16.68 -17.18 -24.54
N GLY A 247 -16.78 -18.50 -24.31
CA GLY A 247 -18.03 -19.16 -23.94
C GLY A 247 -19.06 -19.31 -25.07
N SER A 248 -18.72 -18.95 -26.31
CA SER A 248 -19.66 -18.98 -27.45
C SER A 248 -20.10 -20.38 -27.90
N GLY A 249 -19.52 -21.45 -27.35
CA GLY A 249 -19.72 -22.84 -27.79
C GLY A 249 -19.13 -23.18 -29.18
N LYS A 250 -18.49 -22.22 -29.86
CA LYS A 250 -17.85 -22.41 -31.17
C LYS A 250 -16.40 -22.91 -31.01
N LYS A 251 -15.88 -23.57 -32.04
CA LYS A 251 -14.43 -23.87 -32.15
C LYS A 251 -13.62 -22.58 -32.31
N TYR A 252 -12.43 -22.50 -31.72
CA TYR A 252 -11.56 -21.31 -31.73
C TYR A 252 -11.39 -20.72 -33.14
N LYS A 253 -11.07 -21.54 -34.16
CA LYS A 253 -10.94 -21.09 -35.57
C LYS A 253 -12.18 -20.48 -36.23
N LYS A 254 -13.35 -20.65 -35.62
CA LYS A 254 -14.63 -20.11 -36.10
C LYS A 254 -15.10 -18.94 -35.25
N CYS A 255 -14.26 -18.46 -34.33
CA CYS A 255 -14.53 -17.34 -33.44
C CYS A 255 -13.27 -16.47 -33.38
N HIS A 256 -12.60 -16.39 -32.23
CA HIS A 256 -11.41 -15.54 -32.03
C HIS A 256 -10.18 -15.98 -32.85
N GLY A 257 -10.15 -17.21 -33.36
CA GLY A 257 -9.12 -17.69 -34.31
C GLY A 257 -9.54 -17.60 -35.77
N ALA A 258 -10.59 -16.83 -36.12
CA ALA A 258 -11.05 -16.67 -37.49
C ALA A 258 -10.15 -15.68 -38.26
N PRO A 259 -9.93 -15.89 -39.57
CA PRO A 259 -9.17 -14.93 -40.37
C PRO A 259 -9.92 -13.59 -40.42
N GLY A 260 -9.28 -12.52 -39.91
CA GLY A 260 -9.81 -11.16 -39.91
C GLY A 260 -10.35 -10.65 -38.58
N THR A 261 -10.34 -11.46 -37.50
CA THR A 261 -10.51 -10.94 -36.14
C THR A 261 -9.18 -10.40 -35.64
N ALA A 262 -9.15 -9.13 -35.18
CA ALA A 262 -8.01 -8.60 -34.45
C ALA A 262 -7.79 -9.46 -33.18
N PRO A 263 -6.52 -9.65 -32.76
CA PRO A 263 -6.20 -10.46 -31.58
C PRO A 263 -6.88 -9.92 -30.31
#